data_AF-A0A4R3VLX5-F1
#
_entry.id   AF-A0A4R3VLX5-F1
#
_cell.length_a   1.000
_cell.length_b   1.000
_cell.length_c   1.000
_cell.angle_alpha   90.00
_cell.angle_beta   90.00
_cell.angle_gamma   90.00
#
_symmetry.space_group_name_H-M   'P 1'
#
loop_
_entity.id
_entity.type
_entity.pdbx_description
1 polymer ?
#
loop_
_entity_poly.entity_id
_entity_poly.type
_entity_poly.pdbx_seq_one_letter_code
_entity_poly.pdbx_strand_id
1 'polypeptide(L)'
;MVGEIQFWLAYTFPPARVFEFIIGMLLSRIILEGRWISVSVTTSVTLLVLAYCLDLFMPFLLSLKLVALIPLTLLIGSLAVNDLREKHSFLHSKPMQWLGNISFGFYMIHFFILKILAAWTDGARYDTMSAILLIVLAGVVSLVASWLLYTFIEKPIGHFLTAKKNKTSATQESSLKTQ
;
A
#
# COMPACT_ATOMS: atom_id res chain seq x y z
N MET A 1 -7.19 28.13 -3.43
CA MET A 1 -6.67 27.26 -4.49
C MET A 1 -5.23 26.94 -4.14
N VAL A 2 -4.89 25.66 -4.03
CA VAL A 2 -3.50 25.22 -3.83
C VAL A 2 -2.75 25.53 -5.11
N GLY A 3 -1.58 26.16 -5.02
CA GLY A 3 -0.78 26.42 -6.21
C GLY A 3 -0.33 25.10 -6.84
N GLU A 4 -0.39 24.95 -8.17
CA GLU A 4 0.04 23.74 -8.88
C GLU A 4 1.46 23.30 -8.48
N ILE A 5 2.33 24.28 -8.22
CA ILE A 5 3.71 24.06 -7.76
C ILE A 5 3.75 23.44 -6.36
N GLN A 6 2.86 23.84 -5.45
CA GLN A 6 2.75 23.24 -4.11
C GLN A 6 2.25 21.79 -4.19
N PHE A 7 1.26 21.53 -5.06
CA PHE A 7 0.78 20.17 -5.30
C PHE A 7 1.88 19.29 -5.91
N TRP A 8 2.62 19.80 -6.88
CA TRP A 8 3.73 19.08 -7.51
C TRP A 8 4.88 18.80 -6.53
N LEU A 9 5.31 19.81 -5.76
CA LEU A 9 6.34 19.67 -4.73
C LEU A 9 5.93 18.71 -3.60
N ALA A 10 4.67 18.73 -3.19
CA ALA A 10 4.21 17.86 -2.12
C ALA A 10 3.92 16.44 -2.62
N TYR A 11 3.32 16.27 -3.79
CA TYR A 11 2.76 14.98 -4.20
C TYR A 11 3.66 14.21 -5.16
N THR A 12 4.33 14.90 -6.09
CA THR A 12 5.07 14.27 -7.19
C THR A 12 6.58 14.29 -6.97
N PHE A 13 7.10 15.24 -6.20
CA PHE A 13 8.55 15.42 -6.01
C PHE A 13 9.18 14.28 -5.18
N PRO A 14 10.01 13.40 -5.80
CA PRO A 14 10.55 12.22 -5.12
C PRO A 14 11.39 12.52 -3.87
N PRO A 15 12.21 13.60 -3.81
CA PRO A 15 12.98 13.93 -2.61
C PRO A 15 12.12 14.16 -1.36
N ALA A 16 10.88 14.63 -1.51
CA ALA A 16 9.98 14.80 -0.36
C ALA A 16 9.61 13.45 0.30
N ARG A 17 9.71 12.33 -0.44
CA ARG A 17 9.47 10.96 0.05
C ARG A 17 10.69 10.34 0.71
N VAL A 18 11.89 10.87 0.44
CA VAL A 18 13.13 10.37 1.05
C VAL A 18 13.09 10.51 2.57
N PHE A 19 12.48 11.57 3.10
CA PHE A 19 12.31 11.74 4.54
C PHE A 19 11.45 10.63 5.16
N GLU A 20 10.35 10.25 4.52
CA GLU A 20 9.49 9.14 4.95
C GLU A 20 10.26 7.80 4.93
N PHE A 21 11.09 7.60 3.91
CA PHE A 21 12.01 6.47 3.82
C PHE A 21 13.04 6.44 4.94
N ILE A 22 13.68 7.58 5.25
CA ILE A 22 14.64 7.69 6.35
C ILE A 22 13.96 7.36 7.68
N ILE A 23 12.76 7.88 7.92
CA ILE A 23 11.97 7.55 9.11
C ILE A 23 11.70 6.04 9.19
N GLY A 24 11.32 5.40 8.07
CA GLY A 24 11.14 3.96 8.00
C GLY A 24 12.42 3.16 8.28
N MET A 25 13.57 3.62 7.77
CA MET A 25 14.87 3.00 8.04
C MET A 25 15.29 3.12 9.51
N LEU A 26 15.13 4.31 10.10
CA LEU A 26 15.39 4.55 11.52
C LEU A 26 14.47 3.71 12.40
N LEU A 27 13.18 3.66 12.06
CA LEU A 27 12.18 2.82 12.72
C LEU A 27 12.61 1.35 12.72
N SER A 28 12.97 0.81 11.56
CA SER A 28 13.47 -0.56 11.43
C SER A 28 14.69 -0.81 12.31
N ARG A 29 15.65 0.13 12.33
CA ARG A 29 16.84 0.02 13.18
C ARG A 29 16.51 0.01 14.67
N ILE A 30 15.63 0.89 15.13
CA ILE A 30 15.17 0.95 16.53
C ILE A 30 14.50 -0.36 16.95
N ILE A 31 13.70 -0.94 16.06
CA ILE A 31 13.04 -2.23 16.30
C ILE A 31 14.05 -3.36 16.42
N LEU A 32 15.04 -3.42 15.51
CA LEU A 32 16.10 -4.43 15.54
C LEU A 32 17.01 -4.30 16.76
N GLU A 33 17.25 -3.09 17.26
CA GLU A 33 18.00 -2.83 18.49
C GLU A 33 17.18 -3.13 19.77
N GLY A 34 15.91 -3.54 19.64
CA GLY A 34 15.04 -3.87 20.77
C GLY A 34 14.60 -2.65 21.59
N ARG A 35 14.84 -1.43 21.10
CA ARG A 35 14.54 -0.16 21.78
C ARG A 35 13.15 0.40 21.48
N TRP A 36 12.29 -0.42 20.87
CA TRP A 36 10.95 -0.01 20.48
C TRP A 36 10.01 0.14 21.70
N ILE A 37 9.23 1.23 21.70
CA ILE A 37 8.16 1.45 22.68
C ILE A 37 7.06 0.44 22.36
N SER A 38 6.81 -0.52 23.25
CA SER A 38 5.84 -1.60 23.02
C SER A 38 4.39 -1.10 23.03
N VAL A 39 3.97 -0.43 21.96
CA VAL A 39 2.59 0.02 21.73
C VAL A 39 1.78 -1.12 21.12
N SER A 40 0.56 -1.34 21.61
CA SER A 40 -0.32 -2.37 21.06
C SER A 40 -0.84 -1.97 19.67
N VAL A 41 -1.04 -2.96 18.79
CA VAL A 41 -1.60 -2.72 17.44
C VAL A 41 -2.96 -2.02 17.53
N THR A 42 -3.80 -2.42 18.49
CA THR A 42 -5.12 -1.80 18.72
C THR A 42 -5.00 -0.32 19.07
N THR A 43 -4.04 0.05 19.93
CA THR A 43 -3.78 1.45 20.27
C THR A 43 -3.34 2.24 19.05
N SER A 44 -2.44 1.69 18.24
CA SER A 44 -1.97 2.32 17.01
C SER A 44 -3.09 2.50 15.98
N VAL A 45 -3.97 1.49 15.83
CA VAL A 45 -5.14 1.57 14.93
C VAL A 45 -6.13 2.63 15.41
N THR A 46 -6.47 2.65 16.71
CA THR A 46 -7.36 3.67 17.27
C THR A 46 -6.80 5.07 17.08
N LEU A 47 -5.49 5.25 17.29
CA LEU A 47 -4.83 6.54 17.08
C LEU A 47 -4.85 6.95 15.60
N LEU A 48 -4.67 6.00 14.68
CA LEU A 48 -4.76 6.26 13.24
C LEU A 48 -6.17 6.66 12.82
N VAL A 49 -7.20 5.97 13.32
CA VAL A 49 -8.60 6.30 13.06
C VAL A 49 -8.93 7.69 13.63
N LEU A 50 -8.48 7.99 14.86
CA LEU A 50 -8.69 9.30 15.47
C LEU A 50 -8.01 10.41 14.65
N ALA A 51 -6.76 10.19 14.23
CA ALA A 51 -6.03 11.14 13.38
C ALA A 51 -6.76 11.36 12.05
N TYR A 52 -7.26 10.30 11.42
CA TYR A 52 -8.07 10.40 10.21
C TYR A 52 -9.39 11.17 10.44
N CYS A 53 -10.05 10.96 11.58
CA CYS A 53 -11.26 11.72 11.91
C CYS A 53 -10.98 13.20 12.13
N LEU A 54 -9.86 13.56 12.77
CA LEU A 54 -9.44 14.94 12.92
C LEU A 54 -9.06 15.58 11.58
N ASP A 55 -8.53 14.76 10.67
CA ASP A 55 -8.10 15.19 9.34
C ASP A 55 -9.26 15.69 8.46
N LEU A 56 -10.45 15.11 8.61
CA LEU A 56 -11.67 15.54 7.93
C LEU A 56 -12.05 17.01 8.22
N PHE A 57 -11.56 17.58 9.31
CA PHE A 57 -11.82 18.96 9.72
C PHE A 57 -10.64 19.91 9.43
N MET A 58 -9.53 19.42 8.87
CA MET A 58 -8.31 20.18 8.62
C MET A 58 -8.13 20.54 7.14
N PRO A 59 -7.45 21.67 6.83
CA PRO A 59 -7.18 22.07 5.46
C PRO A 59 -6.22 21.10 4.74
N PHE A 60 -6.55 20.78 3.47
CA PHE A 60 -5.91 19.79 2.60
C PHE A 60 -4.37 19.80 2.54
N LEU A 61 -3.72 20.95 2.78
CA LEU A 61 -2.25 21.05 2.74
C LEU A 61 -1.54 20.49 3.98
N LEU A 62 -2.15 20.58 5.15
CA LEU A 62 -1.59 20.09 6.42
C LEU A 62 -1.98 18.64 6.71
N SER A 63 -3.11 18.24 6.11
CA SER A 63 -3.82 16.99 6.32
C SER A 63 -3.01 15.73 5.97
N LEU A 64 -2.28 15.77 4.84
CA LEU A 64 -1.72 14.54 4.27
C LEU A 64 -0.32 14.10 4.71
N LYS A 65 0.43 14.87 5.52
CA LYS A 65 1.88 14.58 5.67
C LYS A 65 2.47 14.47 7.07
N LEU A 66 1.94 15.19 8.07
CA LEU A 66 2.58 15.22 9.40
C LEU A 66 1.72 14.54 10.45
N VAL A 67 0.41 14.82 10.45
CA VAL A 67 -0.52 14.30 11.45
C VAL A 67 -0.73 12.80 11.28
N ALA A 68 -0.86 12.31 10.05
CA ALA A 68 -1.05 10.89 9.77
C ALA A 68 0.27 10.07 9.86
N LEU A 69 1.43 10.72 9.75
CA LEU A 69 2.72 10.02 9.71
C LEU A 69 3.08 9.39 11.06
N ILE A 70 2.80 10.09 12.16
CA ILE A 70 3.07 9.61 13.52
C ILE A 70 2.26 8.34 13.85
N PRO A 71 0.91 8.33 13.75
CA PRO A 71 0.14 7.12 14.01
C PRO A 71 0.45 6.00 13.02
N LEU A 72 0.77 6.33 11.76
CA LEU A 72 1.15 5.33 10.76
C LEU A 72 2.48 4.66 11.10
N THR A 73 3.51 5.42 11.50
CA THR A 73 4.80 4.85 11.90
C THR A 73 4.69 4.01 13.17
N LEU A 74 3.85 4.43 14.13
CA LEU A 74 3.50 3.63 15.30
C LEU A 74 2.80 2.33 14.93
N LEU A 75 1.84 2.37 14.00
CA LEU A 75 1.13 1.18 13.52
C LEU A 75 2.09 0.21 12.84
N ILE A 76 2.90 0.68 11.89
CA ILE A 76 3.90 -0.13 11.19
C ILE A 76 4.89 -0.74 12.18
N GLY A 77 5.41 0.03 13.13
CA GLY A 77 6.35 -0.47 14.12
C GLY A 77 5.73 -1.51 15.07
N SER A 78 4.48 -1.29 15.51
CA SER A 78 3.75 -2.27 16.33
C SER A 78 3.46 -3.58 15.59
N LEU A 79 3.15 -3.50 14.28
CA LEU A 79 2.96 -4.67 13.42
C LEU A 79 4.28 -5.42 13.21
N ALA A 80 5.37 -4.72 12.88
CA ALA A 80 6.68 -5.32 12.70
C ALA A 80 7.18 -6.04 13.98
N VAL A 81 6.95 -5.45 15.16
CA VAL A 81 7.30 -6.12 16.43
C VAL A 81 6.41 -7.32 16.72
N ASN A 82 5.13 -7.28 16.36
CA ASN A 82 4.26 -8.45 16.48
C ASN A 82 4.66 -9.57 15.52
N ASP A 83 5.08 -9.23 14.30
CA ASP A 83 5.58 -10.19 13.31
C ASP A 83 6.88 -10.85 13.79
N LEU A 84 7.82 -10.08 14.35
CA LEU A 84 9.06 -10.61 14.96
C LEU A 84 8.80 -11.51 16.17
N ARG A 85 7.68 -11.32 16.86
CA ARG A 85 7.28 -12.12 18.03
C ARG A 85 6.40 -13.31 17.65
N GLU A 86 6.25 -13.61 16.35
CA GLU A 86 5.41 -14.67 15.79
C GLU A 86 3.97 -14.67 16.33
N LYS A 87 3.45 -13.51 16.71
CA LYS A 87 2.07 -13.43 17.19
C LYS A 87 1.13 -13.60 16.00
N HIS A 88 0.23 -14.57 16.07
CA HIS A 88 -0.83 -14.74 15.09
C HIS A 88 -1.64 -13.44 14.97
N SER A 89 -1.43 -12.71 13.87
CA SER A 89 -2.19 -11.51 13.51
C SER A 89 -3.21 -11.86 12.42
N PHE A 90 -4.36 -11.20 12.42
CA PHE A 90 -5.37 -11.31 11.36
C PHE A 90 -4.77 -11.05 9.96
N LEU A 91 -3.74 -10.21 9.89
CA LEU A 91 -3.01 -9.89 8.66
C LEU A 91 -2.18 -11.05 8.09
N HIS A 92 -1.80 -12.03 8.92
CA HIS A 92 -1.11 -13.25 8.46
C HIS A 92 -2.04 -14.26 7.79
N SER A 93 -3.36 -14.03 7.82
CA SER A 93 -4.31 -14.96 7.19
C SER A 93 -4.10 -15.02 5.67
N LYS A 94 -4.17 -16.24 5.10
CA LYS A 94 -4.10 -16.47 3.65
C LYS A 94 -5.03 -15.57 2.82
N PRO A 95 -6.32 -15.33 3.20
CA PRO A 95 -7.18 -14.44 2.44
C PRO A 95 -6.68 -12.98 2.44
N MET A 96 -6.13 -12.49 3.56
CA MET A 96 -5.64 -11.11 3.63
C MET A 96 -4.39 -10.91 2.77
N GLN A 97 -3.47 -11.88 2.78
CA GLN A 97 -2.30 -11.86 1.90
C GLN A 97 -2.71 -11.92 0.41
N TRP A 98 -3.71 -12.74 0.08
CA TRP A 98 -4.25 -12.82 -1.27
C TRP A 98 -4.89 -11.50 -1.72
N LEU A 99 -5.63 -10.85 -0.83
CA LEU A 99 -6.23 -9.55 -1.11
C LEU A 99 -5.16 -8.46 -1.30
N GLY A 100 -4.12 -8.46 -0.48
CA GLY A 100 -2.97 -7.57 -0.61
C GLY A 100 -2.24 -7.75 -1.95
N ASN A 101 -2.05 -8.99 -2.38
CA ASN A 101 -1.43 -9.30 -3.66
C ASN A 101 -2.21 -8.74 -4.88
N ILE A 102 -3.54 -8.78 -4.82
CA ILE A 102 -4.39 -8.28 -5.91
C ILE A 102 -4.60 -6.77 -5.81
N SER A 103 -4.44 -6.18 -4.62
CA SER A 103 -4.70 -4.77 -4.37
C SER A 103 -3.92 -3.83 -5.30
N PHE A 104 -2.69 -4.20 -5.67
CA PHE A 104 -1.86 -3.42 -6.58
C PHE A 104 -2.44 -3.38 -8.00
N GLY A 105 -2.76 -4.54 -8.57
CA GLY A 105 -3.41 -4.62 -9.87
C GLY A 105 -4.76 -3.89 -9.89
N PHE A 106 -5.51 -3.96 -8.78
CA PHE A 106 -6.80 -3.30 -8.64
C PHE A 106 -6.60 -1.79 -8.64
N TYR A 107 -5.63 -1.29 -7.88
CA TYR A 107 -5.25 0.12 -7.86
C TYR A 107 -4.87 0.63 -9.26
N MET A 108 -4.18 -0.15 -10.08
CA MET A 108 -3.85 0.24 -11.46
C MET A 108 -5.06 0.26 -12.40
N ILE A 109 -5.95 -0.71 -12.30
CA ILE A 109 -7.02 -0.93 -13.30
C ILE A 109 -8.31 -0.20 -12.95
N HIS A 110 -8.69 -0.08 -11.67
CA HIS A 110 -10.00 0.44 -11.28
C HIS A 110 -10.27 1.85 -11.81
N PHE A 111 -9.26 2.74 -11.78
CA PHE A 111 -9.42 4.10 -12.29
C PHE A 111 -9.70 4.12 -13.80
N PHE A 112 -9.05 3.24 -14.56
CA PHE A 112 -9.27 3.11 -16.00
C PHE A 112 -10.68 2.60 -16.30
N ILE A 113 -11.16 1.60 -15.55
CA ILE A 113 -12.53 1.08 -15.69
C ILE A 113 -13.55 2.16 -15.34
N LEU A 114 -13.35 2.91 -14.27
CA LEU A 114 -14.24 4.02 -13.90
C LEU A 114 -14.27 5.12 -14.96
N LYS A 115 -13.13 5.40 -15.61
CA LYS A 115 -13.06 6.35 -16.73
C LYS A 115 -13.82 5.86 -17.96
N ILE A 116 -13.68 4.58 -18.31
CA ILE A 116 -14.45 3.96 -19.40
C ILE A 116 -15.95 4.01 -19.08
N LEU A 117 -16.33 3.62 -17.87
CA LEU A 117 -17.71 3.64 -17.43
C LEU A 117 -18.28 5.06 -17.51
N ALA A 118 -17.54 6.06 -17.01
CA ALA A 118 -17.93 7.46 -17.09
C ALA A 118 -18.15 7.92 -18.54
N ALA A 119 -17.26 7.55 -19.46
CA ALA A 119 -17.40 7.85 -20.89
C ALA A 119 -18.62 7.15 -21.51
N TRP A 120 -18.90 5.90 -21.14
CA TRP A 120 -20.07 5.15 -21.60
C TRP A 120 -21.39 5.73 -21.08
N THR A 121 -21.38 6.25 -19.86
CA THR A 121 -22.56 6.84 -19.24
C THR A 121 -22.89 8.24 -19.76
N ASP A 122 -21.95 8.92 -20.43
CA ASP A 122 -22.08 10.27 -21.02
C ASP A 122 -22.78 11.29 -20.10
N GLY A 123 -22.56 11.20 -18.79
CA GLY A 123 -23.20 12.07 -17.80
C GLY A 123 -24.71 11.85 -17.61
N ALA A 124 -25.27 10.76 -18.15
CA ALA A 124 -26.66 10.40 -17.93
C ALA A 124 -26.96 10.27 -16.43
N ARG A 125 -28.10 10.83 -16.01
CA ARG A 125 -28.57 10.74 -14.63
C ARG A 125 -29.24 9.39 -14.42
N TYR A 126 -28.53 8.51 -13.73
CA TYR A 126 -29.04 7.22 -13.29
C TYR A 126 -29.83 7.37 -11.99
N ASP A 127 -30.88 6.57 -11.83
CA ASP A 127 -31.52 6.40 -10.53
C ASP A 127 -30.52 5.81 -9.52
N THR A 128 -30.70 6.11 -8.24
CA THR A 128 -29.76 5.75 -7.17
C THR A 128 -29.44 4.25 -7.16
N MET A 129 -30.45 3.41 -7.40
CA MET A 129 -30.25 1.95 -7.46
C MET A 129 -29.39 1.54 -8.66
N SER A 130 -29.64 2.12 -9.82
CA SER A 130 -28.87 1.84 -11.04
C SER A 130 -27.44 2.36 -10.95
N ALA A 131 -27.22 3.52 -10.31
CA ALA A 131 -25.88 4.04 -10.04
C ALA A 131 -25.07 3.11 -9.11
N ILE A 132 -25.69 2.64 -8.02
CA ILE A 132 -25.06 1.67 -7.10
C ILE A 132 -24.70 0.39 -7.85
N LEU A 133 -25.62 -0.14 -8.66
CA LEU A 133 -25.39 -1.36 -9.42
C LEU A 133 -24.23 -1.22 -10.41
N LEU A 134 -24.14 -0.08 -11.11
CA LEU A 134 -23.04 0.22 -12.03
C LEU A 134 -21.69 0.33 -11.29
N ILE A 135 -21.65 0.95 -10.12
CA ILE A 135 -20.43 1.06 -9.31
C ILE A 135 -19.99 -0.31 -8.80
N VAL A 136 -20.93 -1.13 -8.29
CA VAL A 136 -20.64 -2.49 -7.84
C VAL A 136 -20.12 -3.33 -9.01
N LEU A 137 -20.77 -3.24 -10.18
CA LEU A 137 -20.34 -3.93 -11.39
C LEU A 137 -18.93 -3.50 -11.79
N ALA A 138 -18.64 -2.19 -11.82
CA ALA A 138 -17.30 -1.69 -12.11
C ALA A 138 -16.26 -2.19 -11.10
N GLY A 139 -16.61 -2.24 -9.81
CA GLY A 139 -15.76 -2.79 -8.76
C GLY A 139 -15.46 -4.27 -8.98
N VAL A 140 -16.47 -5.08 -9.29
CA VAL A 140 -16.31 -6.51 -9.59
C VAL A 140 -15.47 -6.73 -10.84
N VAL A 141 -15.73 -5.99 -11.92
CA VAL A 141 -14.93 -6.07 -13.16
C VAL A 141 -13.49 -5.67 -12.89
N SER A 142 -13.26 -4.63 -12.09
CA SER A 142 -11.91 -4.21 -11.67
C SER A 142 -11.20 -5.28 -10.84
N LEU A 143 -11.91 -5.94 -9.94
CA LEU A 143 -11.37 -7.03 -9.12
C LEU A 143 -10.98 -8.23 -9.97
N VAL A 144 -11.85 -8.63 -10.90
CA VAL A 144 -11.59 -9.76 -11.81
C VAL A 144 -10.45 -9.46 -12.77
N ALA A 145 -10.43 -8.27 -13.37
CA ALA A 145 -9.36 -7.83 -14.25
C ALA A 145 -8.02 -7.78 -13.51
N SER A 146 -8.01 -7.26 -12.28
CA SER A 146 -6.84 -7.28 -11.41
C SER A 146 -6.37 -8.69 -11.05
N TRP A 147 -7.29 -9.59 -10.75
CA TRP A 147 -6.93 -10.97 -10.44
C TRP A 147 -6.31 -11.68 -11.64
N LEU A 148 -6.82 -11.40 -12.84
CA LEU A 148 -6.25 -11.87 -14.10
C LEU A 148 -4.83 -11.32 -14.29
N LEU A 149 -4.65 -10.01 -14.14
CA LEU A 149 -3.34 -9.36 -14.25
C LEU A 149 -2.32 -9.96 -13.27
N TYR A 150 -2.73 -10.09 -12.01
CA TYR A 150 -1.88 -10.66 -10.95
C TYR A 150 -1.48 -12.11 -11.27
N THR A 151 -2.43 -12.93 -11.70
CA THR A 151 -2.20 -14.36 -11.91
C THR A 151 -1.39 -14.65 -13.18
N PHE A 152 -1.63 -13.91 -14.26
CA PHE A 152 -1.01 -14.17 -15.57
C PHE A 152 0.22 -13.32 -15.87
N ILE A 153 0.44 -12.21 -15.17
CA ILE A 153 1.58 -11.31 -15.45
C ILE A 153 2.47 -11.22 -14.21
N GLU A 154 1.93 -10.80 -13.07
CA GLU A 154 2.75 -10.52 -11.89
C GLU A 154 3.39 -11.80 -11.30
N LYS A 155 2.60 -12.86 -11.11
CA LYS A 155 3.11 -14.16 -10.63
C LYS A 155 4.21 -14.75 -11.52
N PRO A 156 4.03 -14.91 -12.85
CA PRO A 156 5.07 -15.50 -13.68
C PRO A 156 6.30 -14.62 -13.73
N ILE A 157 6.17 -13.30 -13.90
CA ILE A 157 7.32 -12.39 -13.93
C ILE A 157 8.07 -12.45 -12.59
N GLY A 158 7.36 -12.46 -11.46
CA GLY A 158 7.96 -12.62 -10.14
C GLY A 158 8.76 -13.91 -10.01
N HIS A 159 8.21 -15.03 -10.50
CA HIS A 159 8.92 -16.31 -10.54
C HIS A 159 10.17 -16.25 -11.45
N PHE A 160 10.06 -15.67 -12.65
CA PHE A 160 11.19 -15.50 -13.57
C PHE A 160 12.32 -14.66 -12.96
N LEU A 161 12.00 -13.55 -12.31
CA LEU A 161 12.98 -12.66 -11.67
C LEU A 161 13.67 -13.32 -10.48
N THR A 162 12.91 -14.05 -9.65
CA THR A 162 13.45 -14.73 -8.47
C THR A 162 14.30 -15.93 -8.85
N ALA A 163 13.89 -16.70 -9.88
CA ALA A 163 14.68 -17.79 -10.43
C ALA A 163 16.03 -17.32 -10.99
N LYS A 164 16.07 -16.12 -11.61
CA LYS A 164 17.32 -15.51 -12.10
C LYS A 164 18.25 -15.12 -10.95
N LYS A 165 17.71 -14.51 -9.88
CA LYS A 165 18.49 -14.13 -8.69
C LYS A 165 19.15 -15.33 -8.01
N ASN A 166 18.43 -16.44 -7.85
CA ASN A 166 18.97 -17.65 -7.21
C ASN A 166 20.10 -18.30 -8.04
N LYS A 167 20.02 -18.24 -9.38
CA LYS A 167 21.10 -18.70 -10.25
C LYS A 167 22.35 -17.83 -10.14
N THR A 168 22.20 -16.51 -10.07
CA THR A 168 23.34 -15.58 -9.95
C THR A 168 24.08 -15.77 -8.61
N SER A 169 23.34 -15.93 -7.50
CA SER A 169 23.95 -16.19 -6.19
C SER A 169 24.67 -17.54 -6.11
N ALA A 170 24.11 -18.59 -6.73
CA ALA A 170 24.75 -19.92 -6.80
C ALA A 170 26.04 -19.91 -7.64
N THR A 171 26.06 -19.16 -8.76
CA THR A 171 27.27 -19.00 -9.58
C THR A 171 28.36 -18.22 -8.84
N GLN A 172 28.00 -17.21 -8.04
CA GLN A 172 28.96 -16.47 -7.21
C GLN A 172 29.57 -17.34 -6.09
N GLU A 173 28.75 -18.10 -5.34
CA GLU A 173 29.27 -18.99 -4.29
C GLU A 173 30.16 -20.12 -4.82
N SER A 174 29.86 -20.66 -6.01
CA SER A 174 30.70 -21.69 -6.63
C SER A 174 32.06 -21.15 -7.08
N SER A 175 32.13 -19.90 -7.54
CA SER A 175 33.40 -19.25 -7.93
C SER A 175 34.29 -18.91 -6.74
N LEU A 176 33.72 -18.62 -5.57
CA LEU A 176 34.46 -18.36 -4.33
C LEU A 176 35.04 -19.63 -3.67
N LYS A 177 34.46 -20.81 -3.92
CA LYS A 177 34.95 -22.10 -3.37
C LYS A 177 35.99 -22.81 -4.24
N THR A 178 36.25 -22.29 -5.45
CA THR A 178 37.20 -22.87 -6.41
C THR A 178 38.53 -22.09 -6.44
N GLN A 179 38.67 -21.05 -5.61
CA GLN A 179 39.92 -20.39 -5.25
C GLN A 179 40.33 -20.82 -3.84
#